data_AF-A0A8K1GYE2-F1
#
_entry.id   AF-A0A8K1GYE2-F1
#
_cell.length_a   1.000
_cell.length_b   1.000
_cell.length_c   1.000
_cell.angle_alpha   90.00
_cell.angle_beta   90.00
_cell.angle_gamma   90.00
#
_symmetry.space_group_name_H-M   'P 1'
#
loop_
_entity.id
_entity.type
_entity.pdbx_description
1 polymer ?
#
loop_
_entity_poly.entity_id
_entity_poly.type
_entity_poly.pdbx_seq_one_letter_code
_entity_poly.pdbx_strand_id
1 'polypeptide(L)' 'MDSSQNAYNEDTSALVARLDQLERALFQVGQKGLNDFQSWEKGQASQITASSLVQNYGKRKLTEVDG' A
#
# COMPACT_ATOMS: atom_id res chain seq x y z
N MET A 1 -6.70 -13.74 11.67
CA MET A 1 -5.39 -13.88 11.01
C MET A 1 -5.57 -14.37 9.58
N ASP A 2 -6.32 -15.44 9.33
CA ASP A 2 -6.58 -15.97 7.97
C ASP A 2 -7.19 -14.93 7.02
N SER A 3 -8.10 -14.10 7.51
CA SER A 3 -8.82 -13.14 6.68
C SER A 3 -7.94 -12.01 6.12
N SER A 4 -6.80 -11.67 6.75
CA SER A 4 -5.91 -10.57 6.31
C SER A 4 -4.79 -11.03 5.38
N GLN A 5 -4.69 -12.33 5.11
CA GLN A 5 -3.67 -12.92 4.24
C GLN A 5 -4.29 -13.69 3.08
N ASN A 6 -5.62 -13.85 3.06
CA ASN A 6 -6.35 -14.54 2.00
C ASN A 6 -7.35 -13.64 1.26
N ALA A 7 -7.58 -12.40 1.72
CA ALA A 7 -8.50 -11.45 1.08
C ALA A 7 -7.77 -10.58 0.04
N TYR A 8 -7.38 -11.18 -1.09
CA TYR A 8 -6.76 -10.47 -2.21
C TYR A 8 -7.83 -9.87 -3.14
N ASN A 9 -7.83 -8.53 -3.31
CA ASN A 9 -8.82 -7.77 -4.10
C ASN A 9 -10.30 -7.91 -3.65
N GLU A 10 -10.54 -8.38 -2.42
CA GLU A 10 -11.88 -8.43 -1.83
C GLU A 10 -12.21 -7.14 -1.07
N ASP A 11 -13.50 -6.82 -0.94
CA ASP A 11 -13.96 -5.72 -0.10
C ASP A 11 -13.74 -6.05 1.38
N THR A 12 -12.63 -5.58 1.92
CA THR A 12 -12.28 -5.78 3.34
C THR A 12 -12.99 -4.79 4.27
N SER A 13 -13.81 -3.88 3.76
CA SER A 13 -14.45 -2.81 4.55
C SER A 13 -15.32 -3.34 5.68
N ALA A 14 -16.11 -4.40 5.42
CA ALA A 14 -16.96 -5.03 6.43
C ALA A 14 -16.17 -5.75 7.53
N LEU A 15 -15.00 -6.28 7.18
CA LEU A 15 -14.12 -6.97 8.11
C LEU A 15 -13.37 -5.96 8.99
N VAL A 16 -12.85 -4.89 8.39
CA VAL A 16 -12.13 -3.81 9.08
C VAL A 16 -13.04 -2.97 9.99
N ALA A 17 -14.33 -2.86 9.64
CA ALA A 17 -15.30 -2.10 10.43
C ALA A 17 -15.47 -2.61 11.87
N ARG A 18 -15.20 -3.90 12.12
CA ARG A 18 -15.36 -4.54 13.44
C ARG A 18 -14.07 -4.60 14.25
N LEU A 19 -12.94 -4.17 13.69
CA LEU A 19 -11.61 -4.23 14.32
C LEU A 19 -11.31 -2.95 15.09
N ASP A 20 -10.56 -3.10 16.18
CA ASP A 20 -9.99 -1.98 16.92
C ASP A 20 -8.77 -1.35 16.19
N GLN A 21 -8.23 -0.25 16.73
CA GLN A 21 -7.14 0.48 16.07
C GLN A 21 -5.85 -0.34 15.91
N LEU A 22 -5.53 -1.23 16.86
CA LEU A 22 -4.34 -2.07 16.81
C LEU A 22 -4.54 -3.20 15.79
N GLU A 23 -5.69 -3.85 15.84
CA GLU A 23 -6.08 -4.89 14.91
C GLU A 23 -6.14 -4.38 13.47
N ARG A 24 -6.61 -3.14 13.26
CA ARG A 24 -6.56 -2.46 11.96
C ARG A 24 -5.14 -2.27 11.46
N ALA A 25 -4.21 -1.84 12.32
CA ALA A 25 -2.82 -1.66 11.95
C ALA A 25 -2.17 -2.99 11.55
N LEU A 26 -2.43 -4.06 12.31
CA LEU A 26 -1.95 -5.41 11.98
C LEU A 26 -2.58 -5.94 10.68
N PHE A 27 -3.88 -5.71 10.48
CA PHE A 27 -4.60 -6.08 9.26
C PHE A 27 -3.98 -5.40 8.01
N GLN A 28 -3.66 -4.11 8.12
CA GLN A 28 -3.00 -3.36 7.05
C GLN A 28 -1.62 -3.92 6.70
N VAL A 29 -0.82 -4.29 7.70
CA VAL A 29 0.50 -4.91 7.48
C VAL A 29 0.37 -6.27 6.79
N GLY A 30 -0.60 -7.09 7.19
CA GLY A 30 -0.92 -8.37 6.55
C GLY A 30 -1.29 -8.20 5.07
N GLN A 31 -2.22 -7.29 4.77
CA GLN A 31 -2.65 -7.00 3.41
C GLN A 31 -1.51 -6.44 2.55
N LYS A 32 -0.61 -5.63 3.12
CA LYS A 32 0.57 -5.12 2.42
C LYS A 32 1.49 -6.27 2.01
N GLY A 33 1.80 -7.19 2.94
CA GLY A 33 2.64 -8.34 2.66
C GLY A 33 2.06 -9.26 1.56
N LEU A 34 0.74 -9.48 1.59
CA LEU A 34 0.02 -10.24 0.57
C LEU A 34 0.13 -9.59 -0.82
N ASN A 35 -0.10 -8.27 -0.91
CA ASN A 35 -0.03 -7.54 -2.17
C ASN A 35 1.39 -7.50 -2.75
N ASP A 36 2.39 -7.30 -1.89
CA ASP A 36 3.80 -7.30 -2.29
C ASP A 36 4.23 -8.68 -2.82
N PHE A 37 3.82 -9.77 -2.12
CA PHE A 37 4.09 -11.13 -2.56
C PHE A 37 3.42 -11.47 -3.90
N GLN A 38 2.14 -11.11 -4.06
CA GLN A 38 1.41 -11.31 -5.32
C GLN A 38 2.04 -10.52 -6.49
N SER A 39 2.51 -9.30 -6.23
CA SER A 39 3.21 -8.48 -7.23
C SER A 39 4.56 -9.08 -7.60
N TRP A 40 5.26 -9.70 -6.64
CA TRP A 40 6.50 -10.43 -6.88
C TRP A 40 6.27 -11.72 -7.67
N GLU A 41 5.29 -12.54 -7.29
CA GLU A 41 4.93 -13.78 -7.97
C GLU A 41 4.58 -13.56 -9.45
N LYS A 42 3.90 -12.45 -9.75
CA LYS A 42 3.53 -12.04 -11.12
C LYS A 42 4.65 -11.34 -11.89
N GLY A 43 5.86 -11.22 -11.31
CA GLY A 43 6.99 -10.52 -11.92
C GLY A 43 6.85 -9.00 -12.01
N GLN A 44 5.76 -8.41 -11.47
CA GLN A 44 5.51 -6.97 -11.49
C GLN A 44 6.45 -6.20 -10.56
N ALA A 45 7.00 -6.87 -9.53
CA ALA A 45 8.04 -6.31 -8.67
C ALA A 45 9.42 -6.15 -9.35
N SER A 46 9.58 -6.63 -10.60
CA SER A 46 10.81 -6.42 -11.37
C SER A 46 10.93 -4.99 -11.92
N GLN A 47 9.84 -4.23 -11.96
CA GLN A 47 9.85 -2.83 -12.40
C GLN A 47 10.17 -1.93 -11.20
N ILE A 48 11.37 -1.33 -11.19
CA ILE A 48 11.73 -0.31 -10.20
C ILE A 48 10.89 0.94 -10.50
N THR A 49 9.75 1.07 -9.83
CA THR A 49 8.92 2.28 -9.89
C THR A 49 9.55 3.36 -9.01
N ALA A 50 9.57 4.60 -9.50
CA ALA A 50 10.03 5.74 -8.71
C ALA A 50 9.25 5.82 -7.39
N SER A 51 9.97 5.90 -6.27
CA SER A 51 9.37 6.09 -4.96
C SER A 51 8.46 7.32 -4.97
N SER A 52 7.37 7.27 -4.21
CA SER A 52 6.48 8.43 -4.00
C SER A 52 7.24 9.65 -3.46
N LEU A 53 8.40 9.45 -2.82
CA LEU A 53 9.34 10.51 -2.46
C LEU A 53 9.85 11.30 -3.67
N VAL A 54 10.22 10.63 -4.76
CA VAL A 54 10.70 11.28 -6.00
C VAL A 54 9.56 12.02 -6.71
N GLN A 55 8.37 11.42 -6.79
CA GLN A 55 7.20 12.06 -7.40
C GLN A 55 6.78 13.34 -6.64
N ASN A 56 6.89 13.34 -5.30
CA ASN A 56 6.55 14.49 -4.47
C ASN A 56 7.67 15.53 -4.31
N TYR A 57 8.90 15.19 -4.67
CA TYR A 57 10.02 16.13 -4.63
C TYR A 57 9.94 17.17 -5.75
N GLY A 58 9.53 16.76 -6.97
CA GLY A 58 9.36 17.67 -8.11
C GLY A 58 8.30 18.75 -7.90
N LYS A 59 7.25 18.46 -7.11
CA LYS A 59 6.15 19.41 -6.86
C LYS A 59 6.52 20.55 -5.89
N ARG A 60 7.61 20.43 -5.13
CA ARG A 60 8.03 21.46 -4.16
C ARG A 60 9.03 22.48 -4.72
N LYS A 61 9.62 22.23 -5.90
CA LYS A 61 10.53 23.17 -6.56
C LYS A 61 9.87 24.04 -7.63
N LEU A 62 8.70 23.65 -8.16
CA LEU A 62 8.02 24.42 -9.21
C LEU A 62 7.32 25.69 -8.69
N THR A 63 7.07 25.78 -7.39
CA THR A 63 6.45 26.98 -6.76
C THR A 63 7.44 28.05 -6.31
N GLU A 64 8.75 27.85 -6.51
CA GLU A 64 9.81 28.80 -6.09
C GLU A 64 10.60 29.37 -7.29
N VAL A 65 10.06 29.25 -8.50
CA VAL A 65 10.61 29.86 -9.72
C VAL A 65 9.49 30.54 -10.49
N ASP A 66 8.76 31.42 -9.82
CA ASP A 66 7.93 32.47 -10.40
C ASP A 66 7.96 33.65 -9.42
N GLY A 67 8.99 34.48 -9.55
CA GLY A 67 9.25 35.68 -8.75
C GLY A 67 10.35 36.52 -9.39
#